data_AF-A0A7S2FZ10-F1
#
_entry.id   AF-A0A7S2FZ10-F1
#
_cell.length_a   1.000
_cell.length_b   1.000
_cell.length_c   1.000
_cell.angle_alpha   90.00
_cell.angle_beta   90.00
_cell.angle_gamma   90.00
#
_symmetry.space_group_name_H-M   'P 1'
#
loop_
_entity.id
_entity.type
_entity.pdbx_description
1 polymer ?
#
loop_
_entity_poly.entity_id
_entity_poly.type
_entity_poly.pdbx_seq_one_letter_code
_entity_poly.pdbx_strand_id
1 'polypeptide(L)'
;ICKEGYYMDMEDGTCHGCMSNVECPLGTTKASIVVNSGYWRVGPDSVRILECTSNPSACIGGNIASSYCQDNSHGPLCAVCARSYYRASKDENCQSCDENSDGGMDTQFWVVLSLVAIILVLNCNLLKRKYKDDQFAKQMIKARRKYGRLKTKLKISVVFLQVVSSFPSQFDVPYPLSFK
;
A
#
# COMPACT_ATOMS: atom_id res chain seq x y z
N ILE A 1 46.04 -21.45 36.15
CA ILE A 1 45.55 -20.68 34.98
C ILE A 1 46.03 -21.41 33.74
N CYS A 2 45.12 -21.79 32.84
CA CYS A 2 45.46 -22.47 31.59
C CYS A 2 45.91 -21.48 30.52
N LYS A 3 46.79 -21.94 29.62
CA LYS A 3 47.27 -21.18 28.46
C LYS A 3 46.13 -20.98 27.45
N GLU A 4 46.30 -20.03 26.53
CA GLU A 4 45.37 -19.85 25.40
C GLU A 4 45.21 -21.16 24.61
N GLY A 5 43.99 -21.43 24.15
CA GLY A 5 43.64 -22.70 23.51
C GLY A 5 43.44 -23.86 24.47
N TYR A 6 43.46 -23.62 25.79
CA TYR A 6 43.11 -24.60 26.83
C TYR A 6 42.10 -23.99 27.81
N TYR A 7 41.21 -24.83 28.35
CA TYR A 7 40.29 -24.46 29.42
C TYR A 7 40.54 -25.30 30.67
N MET A 8 40.27 -24.72 31.84
CA MET A 8 40.39 -25.42 33.13
C MET A 8 39.06 -26.10 33.48
N ASP A 9 39.11 -27.40 33.77
CA ASP A 9 38.02 -28.07 34.47
C ASP A 9 38.22 -27.87 35.99
N MET A 10 37.20 -27.36 36.67
CA MET A 10 37.28 -27.10 38.12
C MET A 10 37.10 -28.37 38.94
N GLU A 11 36.52 -29.43 38.37
CA GLU A 11 36.35 -30.72 39.06
C GLU A 11 37.69 -31.44 39.23
N ASP A 12 38.47 -31.50 38.15
CA ASP A 12 39.74 -32.23 38.12
C ASP A 12 40.98 -31.34 38.30
N GLY A 13 40.81 -30.01 38.17
CA GLY A 13 41.91 -29.03 38.23
C GLY A 13 42.87 -29.09 37.03
N THR A 14 42.51 -29.84 35.98
CA THR A 14 43.33 -30.07 34.79
C THR A 14 42.97 -29.13 33.64
N CYS A 15 43.96 -28.82 32.81
CA CYS A 15 43.76 -28.05 31.59
C CYS A 15 43.49 -28.98 30.40
N HIS A 16 42.33 -28.84 29.79
CA HIS A 16 41.94 -29.58 28.58
C HIS A 16 42.06 -28.68 27.35
N GLY A 17 42.35 -29.29 26.19
CA GLY A 17 42.42 -28.56 24.92
C GLY A 17 41.05 -27.97 24.54
N CYS A 18 41.06 -26.78 23.95
CA CYS A 18 39.85 -26.12 23.46
C CYS A 18 39.21 -26.94 22.33
N MET A 19 37.89 -26.97 22.30
CA MET A 19 37.12 -27.72 21.30
C MET A 19 37.04 -26.93 19.98
N SER A 20 36.61 -27.59 18.91
CA SER A 20 36.29 -26.88 17.67
C SER A 20 35.05 -26.01 17.86
N ASN A 21 35.02 -24.85 17.20
CA ASN A 21 33.90 -23.89 17.21
C ASN A 21 33.66 -23.16 18.55
N VAL A 22 34.70 -23.06 19.37
CA VAL A 22 34.74 -22.25 20.59
C VAL A 22 36.07 -21.50 20.67
N GLU A 23 36.07 -20.37 21.37
CA GLU A 23 37.25 -19.59 21.69
C GLU A 23 37.60 -19.75 23.18
N CYS A 24 38.86 -20.10 23.45
CA CYS A 24 39.40 -20.23 24.81
C CYS A 24 40.55 -19.24 25.01
N PRO A 25 40.26 -17.98 25.38
CA PRO A 25 41.28 -17.02 25.80
C PRO A 25 42.00 -17.47 27.07
N LEU A 26 43.10 -16.80 27.42
CA LEU A 26 43.92 -17.14 28.59
C LEU A 26 43.08 -17.14 29.88
N GLY A 27 43.19 -18.22 30.66
CA GLY A 27 42.42 -18.37 31.90
C GLY A 27 40.97 -18.77 31.72
N THR A 28 40.58 -19.28 30.55
CA THR A 28 39.25 -19.85 30.33
C THR A 28 38.99 -21.04 31.27
N THR A 29 37.79 -21.09 31.82
CA THR A 29 37.26 -22.20 32.61
C THR A 29 36.12 -22.86 31.82
N LYS A 30 35.75 -24.10 32.16
CA LYS A 30 34.61 -24.81 31.55
C LYS A 30 33.35 -23.94 31.43
N ALA A 31 33.04 -23.19 32.49
CA ALA A 31 31.91 -22.27 32.52
C ALA A 31 32.07 -21.03 31.61
N SER A 32 33.29 -20.53 31.41
CA SER A 32 33.57 -19.28 30.70
C SER A 32 34.01 -19.46 29.24
N ILE A 33 33.87 -20.67 28.67
CA ILE A 33 34.16 -20.94 27.26
C ILE A 33 33.26 -20.05 26.38
N VAL A 34 33.88 -19.38 25.40
CA VAL A 34 33.17 -18.55 24.44
C VAL A 34 32.77 -19.43 23.26
N VAL A 35 31.48 -19.54 22.98
CA VAL A 35 30.94 -20.30 21.86
C VAL A 35 30.84 -19.41 20.62
N ASN A 36 31.24 -19.93 19.46
CA ASN A 36 31.17 -19.16 18.22
C ASN A 36 29.71 -18.99 17.75
N SER A 37 29.47 -17.94 16.98
CA SER A 37 28.18 -17.73 16.30
C SER A 37 27.83 -18.93 15.40
N GLY A 38 26.55 -19.32 15.37
CA GLY A 38 26.06 -20.53 14.70
C GLY A 38 26.14 -21.81 15.54
N TYR A 39 26.72 -21.76 16.74
CA TYR A 39 26.84 -22.89 17.65
C TYR A 39 26.16 -22.63 18.99
N TRP A 40 25.79 -23.71 19.67
CA TRP A 40 25.07 -23.68 20.93
C TRP A 40 25.53 -24.81 21.85
N ARG A 41 25.47 -24.57 23.16
CA ARG A 41 25.71 -25.58 24.20
C ARG A 41 24.63 -25.53 25.27
N VAL A 42 24.36 -26.68 25.89
CA VAL A 42 23.31 -26.85 26.91
C VAL A 42 23.52 -25.96 28.12
N GLY A 43 24.78 -25.75 28.51
CA GLY A 43 25.10 -24.97 29.70
C GLY A 43 26.60 -24.84 29.93
N PRO A 44 27.00 -24.17 31.02
CA PRO A 44 28.39 -23.89 31.35
C PRO A 44 29.23 -25.16 31.56
N ASP A 45 28.64 -26.25 32.02
CA ASP A 45 29.37 -27.50 32.29
C ASP A 45 29.40 -28.46 31.09
N SER A 46 28.71 -28.12 30.00
CA SER A 46 28.68 -28.95 28.80
C SER A 46 29.92 -28.72 27.94
N VAL A 47 30.68 -29.80 27.72
CA VAL A 47 31.74 -29.90 26.72
C VAL A 47 31.23 -30.33 25.34
N ARG A 48 29.92 -30.48 25.19
CA ARG A 48 29.31 -30.76 23.87
C ARG A 48 28.84 -29.46 23.26
N ILE A 49 29.45 -29.12 22.12
CA ILE A 49 29.09 -27.98 21.27
C ILE A 49 28.31 -28.51 20.07
N LEU A 50 27.13 -27.97 19.84
CA LEU A 50 26.22 -28.39 18.78
C LEU A 50 26.03 -27.25 17.78
N GLU A 51 25.93 -27.58 16.51
CA GLU A 51 25.62 -26.63 15.45
C GLU A 51 24.12 -26.33 15.41
N CYS A 52 23.77 -25.07 15.22
CA CYS A 52 22.37 -24.63 15.09
C CYS A 52 21.86 -24.84 13.66
N THR A 53 21.56 -26.08 13.30
CA THR A 53 21.17 -26.46 11.92
C THR A 53 19.85 -25.86 11.46
N SER A 54 18.94 -25.53 12.39
CA SER A 54 17.63 -25.00 12.03
C SER A 54 17.69 -23.51 11.69
N ASN A 55 18.43 -22.73 12.48
CA ASN A 55 18.62 -21.31 12.22
C ASN A 55 19.96 -20.87 12.81
N PRO A 56 21.02 -20.83 12.01
CA PRO A 56 22.35 -20.41 12.46
C PRO A 56 22.35 -18.98 12.99
N SER A 57 21.51 -18.10 12.44
CA SER A 57 21.44 -16.69 12.84
C SER A 57 20.81 -16.48 14.22
N ALA A 58 19.95 -17.39 14.66
CA ALA A 58 19.37 -17.36 16.00
C ALA A 58 20.38 -17.71 17.10
N CYS A 59 21.50 -18.35 16.76
CA CYS A 59 22.58 -18.68 17.69
C CYS A 59 23.70 -17.65 17.58
N ILE A 60 23.66 -16.64 18.45
CA ILE A 60 24.67 -15.59 18.51
C ILE A 60 25.97 -16.14 19.10
N GLY A 61 25.88 -17.13 19.99
CA GLY A 61 27.02 -17.64 20.74
C GLY A 61 27.41 -16.72 21.91
N GLY A 62 28.65 -16.81 22.38
CA GLY A 62 29.18 -16.03 23.50
C GLY A 62 29.59 -16.89 24.70
N ASN A 63 29.84 -16.26 25.85
CA ASN A 63 30.25 -16.95 27.08
C ASN A 63 29.08 -17.32 28.01
N ILE A 64 27.99 -16.54 27.98
CA ILE A 64 26.86 -16.70 28.90
C ILE A 64 25.73 -17.52 28.27
N ALA A 65 25.34 -18.61 28.93
CA ALA A 65 24.33 -19.54 28.41
C ALA A 65 22.96 -18.92 28.14
N SER A 66 22.56 -17.89 28.89
CA SER A 66 21.30 -17.19 28.67
C SER A 66 21.32 -16.25 27.46
N SER A 67 22.49 -15.91 26.92
CA SER A 67 22.63 -14.97 25.79
C SER A 67 23.08 -15.65 24.48
N TYR A 68 23.10 -16.99 24.44
CA TYR A 68 23.44 -17.71 23.19
C TYR A 68 22.39 -17.52 22.11
N CYS A 69 21.17 -17.23 22.51
CA CYS A 69 20.05 -17.06 21.60
C CYS A 69 19.80 -15.59 21.33
N GLN A 70 19.45 -15.31 20.07
CA GLN A 70 18.91 -14.04 19.65
C GLN A 70 17.59 -13.73 20.35
N ASP A 71 17.30 -12.44 20.52
CA ASP A 71 16.05 -11.96 21.10
C ASP A 71 14.83 -12.70 20.54
N ASN A 72 13.89 -13.04 21.43
CA ASN A 72 12.68 -13.80 21.14
C ASN A 72 12.88 -15.28 20.75
N SER A 73 14.11 -15.81 20.84
CA SER A 73 14.41 -17.24 20.72
C SER A 73 15.04 -17.77 22.01
N HIS A 74 14.70 -19.00 22.42
CA HIS A 74 15.24 -19.65 23.61
C HIS A 74 15.22 -21.18 23.47
N GLY A 75 15.69 -21.87 24.53
CA GLY A 75 15.69 -23.32 24.61
C GLY A 75 16.81 -23.99 23.79
N PRO A 76 16.74 -25.32 23.62
CA PRO A 76 17.76 -26.08 22.90
C PRO A 76 17.95 -25.58 21.46
N LEU A 77 19.20 -25.31 21.08
CA LEU A 77 19.58 -24.79 19.75
C LEU A 77 18.84 -23.49 19.37
N CYS A 78 18.33 -22.74 20.34
CA CYS A 78 17.51 -21.54 20.11
C CYS A 78 16.31 -21.80 19.18
N ALA A 79 15.79 -23.03 19.20
CA ALA A 79 14.73 -23.48 18.30
C ALA A 79 13.32 -23.11 18.79
N VAL A 80 13.18 -22.62 20.03
CA VAL A 80 11.88 -22.29 20.62
C VAL A 80 11.69 -20.78 20.58
N CYS A 81 10.58 -20.33 20.00
CA CYS A 81 10.21 -18.91 20.05
C CYS A 81 9.62 -18.53 21.41
N ALA A 82 9.85 -17.29 21.81
CA ALA A 82 9.23 -16.70 22.99
C ALA A 82 7.70 -16.67 22.86
N ARG A 83 7.00 -16.41 23.98
CA ARG A 83 5.54 -16.27 23.97
C ARG A 83 5.10 -15.16 23.02
N SER A 84 4.03 -15.41 22.28
CA SER A 84 3.53 -14.51 21.22
C SER A 84 4.47 -14.34 20.03
N TYR A 85 5.37 -15.30 19.80
CA TYR A 85 6.14 -15.42 18.57
C TYR A 85 5.97 -16.80 17.95
N TYR A 86 6.06 -16.88 16.62
CA TYR A 86 6.01 -18.12 15.86
C TYR A 86 7.12 -18.15 14.80
N ARG A 87 7.37 -19.33 14.25
CA ARG A 87 8.32 -19.50 13.15
C ARG A 87 7.66 -20.25 12.00
N ALA A 88 7.62 -19.63 10.81
CA ALA A 88 6.97 -20.22 9.64
C ALA A 88 7.85 -21.27 8.95
N SER A 89 9.14 -20.99 8.80
CA SER A 89 10.13 -21.91 8.21
C SER A 89 11.31 -22.17 9.15
N LYS A 90 12.06 -23.27 8.94
CA LYS A 90 13.18 -23.63 9.83
C LYS A 90 14.24 -22.52 9.90
N ASP A 91 14.62 -21.98 8.74
CA ASP A 91 15.69 -20.99 8.55
C ASP A 91 15.29 -19.54 8.87
N GLU A 92 14.03 -19.30 9.24
CA GLU A 92 13.54 -17.95 9.54
C GLU A 92 13.66 -17.62 11.03
N ASN A 93 13.71 -16.32 11.33
CA ASN A 93 13.64 -15.83 12.71
C ASN A 93 12.22 -15.90 13.26
N CYS A 94 12.10 -15.88 14.57
CA CYS A 94 10.80 -15.83 15.24
C CYS A 94 10.10 -14.50 14.92
N GLN A 95 8.93 -14.59 14.29
CA GLN A 95 8.04 -13.46 13.96
C GLN A 95 7.02 -13.27 15.08
N SER A 96 6.65 -12.03 15.41
CA SER A 96 5.64 -11.81 16.45
C SER A 96 4.26 -12.17 15.93
N CYS A 97 3.47 -12.85 16.78
CA CYS A 97 2.05 -13.12 16.52
C CYS A 97 1.23 -11.82 16.51
N ASP A 98 1.75 -10.79 17.18
CA ASP A 98 1.17 -9.45 17.26
C ASP A 98 1.68 -8.55 16.12
N GLU A 99 2.19 -9.13 15.03
CA GLU A 99 2.20 -8.44 13.74
C GLU A 99 0.74 -8.17 13.32
N ASN A 100 0.12 -7.19 13.98
CA ASN A 100 -0.74 -6.22 13.34
C ASN A 100 0.10 -5.52 12.27
N SER A 101 0.51 -6.25 11.23
CA SER A 101 1.04 -5.75 9.96
C SER A 101 1.56 -4.31 10.05
N ASP A 102 2.70 -4.11 10.72
CA ASP A 102 3.39 -2.81 10.73
C ASP A 102 4.07 -2.54 9.37
N GLY A 103 3.66 -3.28 8.33
CA GLY A 103 3.90 -3.01 6.91
C GLY A 103 2.78 -2.21 6.24
N GLY A 104 2.03 -1.38 6.97
CA GLY A 104 0.80 -0.79 6.43
C GLY A 104 0.38 0.59 6.91
N MET A 105 1.21 1.35 7.63
CA MET A 105 0.87 2.77 7.88
C MET A 105 0.76 3.58 6.58
N ASP A 106 1.40 3.10 5.51
CA ASP A 106 1.31 3.71 4.18
C ASP A 106 0.01 3.31 3.46
N THR A 107 -0.39 2.04 3.49
CA THR A 107 -1.55 1.55 2.71
C THR A 107 -2.87 2.15 3.18
N GLN A 108 -3.05 2.36 4.48
CA GLN A 108 -4.29 2.93 5.00
C GLN A 108 -4.42 4.42 4.61
N PHE A 109 -3.32 5.17 4.57
CA PHE A 109 -3.31 6.55 4.10
C PHE A 109 -3.64 6.66 2.60
N TRP A 110 -3.05 5.79 1.76
CA TRP A 110 -3.33 5.76 0.32
C TRP A 110 -4.78 5.39 0.00
N VAL A 111 -5.38 4.47 0.75
CA VAL A 111 -6.80 4.11 0.58
C VAL A 111 -7.70 5.30 0.88
N VAL A 112 -7.49 5.99 2.00
CA VAL A 112 -8.28 7.17 2.38
C VAL A 112 -8.09 8.31 1.37
N LEU A 113 -6.85 8.57 0.92
CA LEU A 113 -6.56 9.60 -0.09
C LEU A 113 -7.26 9.29 -1.42
N SER A 114 -7.26 8.04 -1.86
CA SER A 114 -7.93 7.62 -3.09
C SER A 114 -9.45 7.84 -3.02
N LEU A 115 -10.07 7.53 -1.88
CA LEU A 115 -11.51 7.73 -1.67
C LEU A 115 -11.87 9.21 -1.70
N VAL A 116 -11.08 10.08 -1.05
CA VAL A 116 -11.29 11.53 -1.06
C VAL A 116 -11.17 12.09 -2.49
N ALA A 117 -10.16 11.65 -3.24
CA ALA A 117 -9.99 12.07 -4.63
C ALA A 117 -11.17 11.68 -5.52
N ILE A 118 -11.69 10.45 -5.39
CA ILE A 118 -12.87 9.98 -6.13
C ILE A 118 -14.09 10.84 -5.80
N ILE A 119 -14.35 11.12 -4.51
CA ILE A 119 -15.47 11.97 -4.07
C ILE A 119 -15.35 13.38 -4.67
N LEU A 120 -14.15 13.98 -4.67
CA LEU A 120 -13.92 15.30 -5.27
C LEU A 120 -14.17 15.30 -6.78
N VAL A 121 -13.70 14.27 -7.49
CA VAL A 121 -13.91 14.13 -8.94
C VAL A 121 -15.40 13.95 -9.25
N LEU A 122 -16.14 13.15 -8.48
CA LEU A 122 -17.58 12.98 -8.65
C LEU A 122 -18.32 14.31 -8.42
N ASN A 123 -18.02 15.02 -7.32
CA ASN A 123 -18.61 16.32 -7.04
C ASN A 123 -18.30 17.35 -8.15
N CYS A 124 -17.05 17.42 -8.61
CA CYS A 124 -16.65 18.27 -9.73
C CYS A 124 -17.42 17.93 -11.02
N ASN A 125 -17.62 16.65 -11.32
CA ASN A 125 -18.39 16.22 -12.49
C ASN A 125 -19.88 16.55 -12.37
N LEU A 126 -20.48 16.38 -11.18
CA LEU A 126 -21.88 16.74 -10.93
C LEU A 126 -22.10 18.26 -11.05
N LEU A 127 -21.17 19.07 -10.52
CA LEU A 127 -21.19 20.52 -10.65
C LEU A 127 -21.02 20.95 -12.10
N LYS A 128 -20.09 20.34 -12.86
CA LYS A 128 -19.92 20.59 -14.30
C LYS A 128 -21.16 20.19 -15.10
N ARG A 129 -21.81 19.05 -14.77
CA ARG A 129 -23.08 18.64 -15.39
C ARG A 129 -24.18 19.65 -15.11
N LYS A 130 -24.37 20.05 -13.85
CA LYS A 130 -25.36 21.07 -13.47
C LYS A 130 -25.08 22.43 -14.11
N TYR A 131 -23.81 22.82 -14.21
CA TYR A 131 -23.39 24.05 -14.88
C TYR A 131 -23.66 24.00 -16.39
N LYS A 132 -23.40 22.86 -17.04
CA LYS A 132 -23.66 22.66 -18.48
C LYS A 132 -25.16 22.60 -18.76
N ASP A 133 -25.94 21.95 -17.90
CA ASP A 133 -27.41 21.91 -18.02
C ASP A 133 -28.02 23.30 -17.83
N ASP A 134 -27.54 24.10 -16.88
CA ASP A 134 -27.98 25.49 -16.68
C ASP A 134 -27.61 26.38 -17.89
N GLN A 135 -26.40 26.21 -18.45
CA GLN A 135 -25.99 26.89 -19.68
C GLN A 135 -26.85 26.49 -20.88
N PHE A 136 -27.15 25.20 -21.04
CA PHE A 136 -27.99 24.70 -22.12
C PHE A 136 -29.45 25.16 -21.97
N ALA A 137 -29.99 25.17 -20.75
CA ALA A 137 -31.29 25.74 -20.44
C ALA A 137 -31.36 27.24 -20.80
N LYS A 138 -30.34 28.02 -20.45
CA LYS A 138 -30.21 29.44 -20.83
C LYS A 138 -30.12 29.63 -22.35
N GLN A 139 -29.43 28.75 -23.07
CA GLN A 139 -29.38 28.78 -24.54
C GLN A 139 -30.74 28.45 -25.17
N MET A 140 -31.47 27.44 -24.67
CA MET A 140 -32.81 27.08 -25.16
C MET A 140 -33.83 28.22 -24.95
N ILE A 141 -33.78 28.92 -23.82
CA ILE A 141 -34.66 30.09 -23.58
C ILE A 141 -34.39 31.21 -24.59
N LYS A 142 -33.11 31.50 -24.88
CA LYS A 142 -32.72 32.50 -25.88
C LYS A 142 -33.13 32.09 -27.30
N ALA A 143 -32.94 30.83 -27.66
CA ALA A 143 -33.35 30.28 -28.96
C ALA A 143 -34.88 30.34 -29.15
N ARG A 144 -35.67 29.97 -28.12
CA ARG A 144 -37.14 30.07 -28.13
C ARG A 144 -37.61 31.51 -28.30
N ARG A 145 -36.97 32.47 -27.63
CA ARG A 145 -37.28 33.91 -27.76
C ARG A 145 -36.98 34.43 -29.17
N LYS A 146 -35.84 34.03 -29.76
CA LYS A 146 -35.46 34.39 -31.14
C LYS A 146 -36.39 33.74 -32.18
N TYR A 147 -36.73 32.46 -31.99
CA TYR A 147 -37.69 31.75 -32.83
C TYR A 147 -39.09 32.36 -32.74
N GLY A 148 -39.54 32.78 -31.56
CA GLY A 148 -40.78 33.54 -31.39
C GLY A 148 -40.78 34.85 -32.18
N ARG A 149 -39.71 35.64 -32.08
CA ARG A 149 -39.57 36.90 -32.84
C ARG A 149 -39.51 36.67 -34.34
N LEU A 150 -38.82 35.62 -34.79
CA LEU A 150 -38.74 35.24 -36.21
C LEU A 150 -40.08 34.72 -36.73
N LYS A 151 -40.79 33.89 -35.95
CA LYS A 151 -42.13 33.39 -36.26
C LYS A 151 -43.13 34.53 -36.41
N THR A 152 -43.08 35.54 -35.54
CA THR A 152 -43.93 36.74 -35.67
C THR A 152 -43.60 37.51 -36.96
N LYS A 153 -42.32 37.71 -37.27
CA LYS A 153 -41.91 38.39 -38.52
C LYS A 153 -42.34 37.60 -39.77
N LEU A 154 -42.12 36.30 -39.78
CA LEU A 154 -42.45 35.43 -40.91
C LEU A 154 -43.97 35.35 -41.11
N LYS A 155 -44.75 35.30 -40.02
CA LYS A 155 -46.22 35.36 -40.09
C LYS A 155 -46.71 36.65 -40.73
N ILE A 156 -46.13 37.80 -40.37
CA ILE A 156 -46.48 39.10 -41.00
C ILE A 156 -46.13 39.09 -42.49
N SER A 157 -44.93 38.62 -42.87
CA SER A 157 -44.53 38.53 -44.28
C SER A 157 -45.43 37.61 -45.11
N VAL A 158 -45.83 36.47 -44.54
CA VAL A 158 -46.74 35.52 -45.21
C VAL A 158 -48.13 36.13 -45.39
N VAL A 159 -48.68 36.80 -44.38
CA VAL A 159 -49.98 37.47 -44.48
C VAL A 159 -49.95 38.59 -45.52
N PHE A 160 -48.88 39.38 -45.58
CA PHE A 160 -48.72 40.42 -46.59
C PHE A 160 -48.67 39.84 -48.01
N LEU A 161 -47.93 38.75 -48.21
CA LEU A 161 -47.88 38.03 -49.49
C LEU A 161 -49.24 37.47 -49.89
N GLN A 162 -50.01 36.90 -48.95
CA GLN A 162 -51.38 36.43 -49.21
C GLN A 162 -52.27 37.57 -49.75
N VAL A 163 -52.23 38.75 -49.11
CA VAL A 163 -53.01 39.92 -49.54
C VAL A 163 -52.59 40.41 -50.94
N VAL A 164 -51.30 40.56 -51.20
CA VAL A 164 -50.78 41.00 -52.51
C VAL A 164 -51.13 40.00 -53.62
N SER A 165 -51.02 38.70 -53.34
CA SER A 165 -51.37 37.65 -54.32
C SER A 165 -52.86 37.57 -54.65
N SER A 166 -53.73 38.10 -53.79
CA SER A 166 -55.19 38.17 -54.02
C SER A 166 -55.61 39.43 -54.78
N PHE A 167 -54.71 40.38 -55.01
CA PHE A 167 -54.98 41.64 -55.71
C PHE A 167 -55.16 41.53 -57.24
N PRO A 168 -54.41 40.70 -58.00
CA PRO A 168 -54.52 40.68 -59.47
C PRO A 168 -55.87 40.18 -60.00
N SER A 169 -56.67 39.45 -59.21
CA SER A 169 -58.01 39.01 -59.63
C SER A 169 -59.08 40.10 -59.57
N GLN A 170 -58.78 41.29 -59.03
CA GLN A 170 -59.72 42.43 -59.05
C GLN A 170 -59.50 43.40 -60.22
N PHE A 171 -58.34 43.35 -60.89
CA PHE A 171 -58.01 44.28 -61.99
C PHE A 171 -58.20 43.69 -63.39
N ASP A 172 -58.83 42.51 -63.50
CA ASP A 172 -59.16 41.88 -64.79
C ASP A 172 -60.42 42.52 -65.42
N VAL A 173 -60.48 43.86 -65.41
CA VAL A 173 -61.52 44.61 -66.11
C VAL A 173 -61.09 44.67 -67.59
N PRO A 174 -61.82 44.03 -68.51
CA PRO A 174 -61.47 44.07 -69.93
C PRO A 174 -61.53 45.51 -70.42
N TYR A 175 -60.44 46.00 -71.02
CA TYR A 175 -60.41 47.30 -71.66
C TYR A 175 -61.41 47.31 -72.84
N PRO A 176 -62.38 48.24 -72.89
CA PRO A 176 -63.29 48.32 -74.02
C PRO A 176 -62.52 48.80 -75.26
N LEU A 177 -62.54 47.97 -76.31
CA LEU A 177 -62.08 48.37 -77.63
C LEU A 177 -63.14 49.25 -78.30
N SER A 178 -62.65 50.34 -78.91
CA SER A 178 -63.28 51.21 -79.91
C SER A 178 -64.26 52.29 -79.44
N PHE A 179 -63.89 53.54 -79.68
CA PHE A 179 -64.73 54.43 -80.48
C PHE A 179 -63.88 54.99 -81.63
N LYS A 180 -64.39 54.76 -82.84
CA LYS A 180 -63.97 55.39 -84.09
C LYS A 180 -64.70 56.72 -84.23
#